data_AF-A0A847VYN4-F1
#
_entry.id   AF-A0A847VYN4-F1
#
_cell.length_a   1.000
_cell.length_b   1.000
_cell.length_c   1.000
_cell.angle_alpha   90.00
_cell.angle_beta   90.00
_cell.angle_gamma   90.00
#
_symmetry.space_group_name_H-M   'P 1'
#
loop_
_entity.id
_entity.type
_entity.pdbx_description
1 polymer ?
#
loop_
_entity_poly.entity_id
_entity_poly.type
_entity_poly.pdbx_seq_one_letter_code
_entity_poly.pdbx_strand_id
1 'polypeptide(L)'
;MVYAYSQGLYSIRKIEEACRLNLAFQYLLRGNPAPDHNTLARFYKEHLAGCIEKLLTQLVECLSEHGEISFNSLFIDGTKVEANANRYSLVWKKAILKQGIRLQSKARKAITELFPTWRLGEYITSEHLSYALTFLDEEIQAKEIVFVSGKSKRKTPLQRV
;
A
#
# COMPACT_ATOMS: atom_id res chain seq x y z
N MET A 1 24.77 -13.00 21.39
CA MET A 1 23.46 -13.23 20.72
C MET A 1 22.93 -11.99 20.02
N VAL A 2 22.91 -10.80 20.65
CA VAL A 2 22.52 -9.55 19.96
C VAL A 2 23.28 -9.36 18.64
N TYR A 3 24.61 -9.50 18.67
CA TYR A 3 25.45 -9.47 17.48
C TYR A 3 25.10 -10.55 16.43
N ALA A 4 24.60 -11.71 16.86
CA ALA A 4 24.18 -12.72 15.91
C ALA A 4 22.91 -12.30 15.15
N TYR A 5 21.96 -11.70 15.86
CA TYR A 5 20.70 -11.22 15.28
C TYR A 5 20.93 -10.04 14.34
N SER A 6 21.86 -9.13 14.67
CA SER A 6 22.25 -8.05 13.76
C SER A 6 22.89 -8.55 12.46
N GLN A 7 23.43 -9.78 12.45
CA GLN A 7 23.95 -10.47 11.26
C GLN A 7 22.92 -11.39 10.59
N GLY A 8 21.65 -11.34 11.02
CA GLY A 8 20.57 -12.20 10.49
C GLY A 8 20.64 -13.67 10.92
N LEU A 9 21.44 -14.00 11.94
CA LEU A 9 21.60 -15.36 12.46
C LEU A 9 20.67 -15.60 13.66
N TYR A 10 19.48 -16.13 13.39
CA TYR A 10 18.47 -16.42 14.42
C TYR A 10 18.49 -17.86 14.95
N SER A 11 19.05 -18.80 14.17
CA SER A 11 19.13 -20.21 14.57
C SER A 11 20.27 -20.45 15.56
N ILE A 12 19.96 -20.99 16.73
CA ILE A 12 20.94 -21.28 17.79
C ILE A 12 22.08 -22.18 17.28
N ARG A 13 21.76 -23.18 16.43
CA ARG A 13 22.78 -24.04 15.82
C ARG A 13 23.69 -23.28 14.86
N LYS A 14 23.14 -22.33 14.09
CA LYS A 14 23.94 -21.44 13.24
C LYS A 14 24.80 -20.49 14.07
N ILE A 15 24.32 -20.05 15.24
CA ILE A 15 25.09 -19.23 16.17
C ILE A 15 26.26 -20.03 16.76
N GLU A 16 26.02 -21.27 17.18
CA GLU A 16 27.07 -22.20 17.63
C GLU A 16 28.14 -22.40 16.53
N GLU A 17 27.71 -22.65 15.30
CA GLU A 17 28.62 -22.79 14.15
C GLU A 17 29.41 -21.50 13.91
N ALA A 18 28.77 -20.33 13.95
CA ALA A 18 29.43 -19.04 13.81
C ALA A 18 30.45 -18.79 14.93
N CYS A 19 30.16 -19.20 16.17
CA CYS A 19 31.10 -19.15 17.28
C CYS A 19 32.37 -19.97 17.04
N ARG A 20 32.31 -21.02 16.21
CA ARG A 20 33.48 -21.83 15.83
C ARG A 20 34.20 -21.30 14.59
N LEU A 21 33.46 -20.86 13.58
CA LEU A 21 34.02 -20.60 12.24
C LEU A 21 34.28 -19.11 11.97
N ASN A 22 33.56 -18.20 12.62
CA ASN A 22 33.61 -16.78 12.31
C ASN A 22 34.50 -16.02 13.30
N LEU A 23 35.52 -15.34 12.77
CA LEU A 23 36.51 -14.60 13.56
C LEU A 23 35.88 -13.52 14.46
N ALA A 24 34.84 -12.82 14.00
CA ALA A 24 34.16 -11.80 14.79
C ALA A 24 33.47 -12.43 16.02
N PHE A 25 32.90 -13.62 15.89
CA PHE A 25 32.30 -14.34 17.01
C PHE A 25 33.35 -14.89 17.96
N GLN A 26 34.47 -15.41 17.43
CA GLN A 26 35.60 -15.84 18.26
C GLN A 26 36.19 -14.67 19.07
N TYR A 27 36.31 -13.49 18.44
CA TYR A 27 36.73 -12.27 19.12
C TYR A 27 35.79 -11.90 20.28
N LEU A 28 34.47 -11.99 20.06
CA LEU A 28 33.46 -11.76 21.11
C LEU A 28 33.54 -12.76 22.26
N LEU A 29 33.96 -14.01 21.99
CA LEU A 29 34.18 -15.02 23.02
C LEU A 29 35.45 -14.77 23.85
N ARG A 30 36.32 -13.83 23.44
CA ARG A 30 37.56 -13.46 24.14
C ARG A 30 38.44 -14.67 24.48
N GLY A 31 38.55 -15.61 23.54
CA GLY A 31 39.35 -16.83 23.70
C GLY A 31 38.69 -17.95 24.51
N ASN A 32 37.45 -17.77 24.99
CA ASN A 32 36.69 -18.86 25.61
C ASN A 32 36.24 -19.89 24.56
N PRO A 33 36.07 -21.17 24.94
CA PRO A 33 35.57 -22.19 24.04
C PRO A 33 34.16 -21.84 23.54
N ALA A 34 33.89 -22.17 22.27
CA ALA A 34 32.58 -21.96 21.67
C ALA A 34 31.51 -22.77 22.43
N PRO A 35 30.45 -22.13 22.95
CA PRO A 35 29.38 -22.82 23.66
C PRO A 35 28.58 -23.70 22.71
N ASP A 36 28.06 -24.83 23.21
CA ASP A 36 27.15 -25.68 22.44
C ASP A 36 25.75 -25.05 22.30
N HIS A 37 24.95 -25.51 21.33
CA HIS A 37 23.59 -25.02 21.14
C HIS A 37 22.71 -25.22 22.37
N ASN A 38 22.94 -26.27 23.18
CA ASN A 38 22.15 -26.51 24.37
C ASN A 38 22.39 -25.45 25.45
N THR A 39 23.65 -25.04 25.63
CA THR A 39 24.04 -23.97 26.55
C THR A 39 23.51 -22.62 26.07
N LEU A 40 23.66 -22.33 24.77
CA LEU A 40 23.08 -21.12 24.17
C LEU A 40 21.55 -21.09 24.29
N ALA A 41 20.87 -22.23 24.09
CA ALA A 41 19.41 -22.32 24.20
C ALA A 41 18.92 -22.12 25.63
N ARG A 42 19.59 -22.73 26.61
CA ARG A 42 19.27 -22.50 28.03
C ARG A 42 19.46 -21.05 28.41
N PHE A 43 20.61 -20.47 28.07
CA PHE A 43 20.89 -19.07 28.35
C PHE A 43 19.88 -18.13 27.69
N TYR A 44 19.50 -18.41 26.43
CA TYR A 44 18.44 -17.68 25.74
C TYR A 44 17.13 -17.72 26.53
N LYS A 45 16.67 -18.93 26.87
CA LYS A 45 15.39 -19.14 27.52
C LYS A 45 15.33 -18.53 28.92
N GLU A 46 16.41 -18.68 29.69
CA GLU A 46 16.46 -18.26 31.09
C GLU A 46 16.68 -16.76 31.26
N HIS A 47 17.43 -16.12 30.36
CA HIS A 47 17.88 -14.74 30.58
C HIS A 47 17.46 -13.75 29.50
N LEU A 48 17.19 -14.20 28.26
CA LEU A 48 17.10 -13.29 27.10
C LEU A 48 15.77 -13.34 26.35
N ALA A 49 14.96 -14.38 26.52
CA ALA A 49 13.71 -14.56 25.78
C ALA A 49 12.75 -13.36 25.87
N GLY A 50 12.75 -12.61 26.98
CA GLY A 50 11.89 -11.44 27.18
C GLY A 50 12.53 -10.08 26.87
N CYS A 51 13.84 -10.01 26.59
CA CYS A 51 14.55 -8.73 26.45
C CYS A 51 15.46 -8.64 25.23
N ILE A 52 15.72 -9.74 24.52
CA ILE A 52 16.66 -9.76 23.39
C ILE A 52 16.29 -8.77 22.27
N GLU A 53 15.00 -8.63 21.98
CA GLU A 53 14.51 -7.67 20.97
C GLU A 53 14.79 -6.23 21.41
N LYS A 54 14.52 -5.90 22.68
CA LYS A 54 14.82 -4.56 23.23
C LYS A 54 16.30 -4.26 23.22
N LEU A 55 17.14 -5.24 23.55
CA LEU A 55 18.60 -5.09 23.48
C LEU A 55 19.09 -4.87 22.04
N LEU A 56 18.45 -5.52 21.07
CA LEU A 56 18.75 -5.29 19.66
C LEU A 56 18.31 -3.88 19.23
N THR A 57 17.14 -3.41 19.66
CA THR A 57 16.70 -2.03 19.41
C THR A 57 17.68 -1.01 19.99
N GLN A 58 18.09 -1.18 21.24
CA GLN A 58 19.07 -0.29 21.90
C GLN A 58 20.42 -0.27 21.17
N LEU A 59 20.86 -1.41 20.64
CA LEU A 59 22.07 -1.47 19.82
C LEU A 59 21.92 -0.63 18.54
N VAL A 60 20.79 -0.75 17.85
CA VAL A 60 20.51 0.02 16.62
C VAL A 60 20.39 1.51 16.92
N GLU A 61 19.73 1.89 18.02
CA GLU A 61 19.63 3.28 18.49
C GLU A 61 21.01 3.87 18.76
N CYS A 62 21.87 3.15 19.49
CA CYS A 62 23.24 3.58 19.76
C CYS A 62 24.03 3.79 18.45
N LEU A 63 23.96 2.84 17.51
CA LEU A 63 24.64 2.97 16.22
C LEU A 63 24.09 4.14 15.38
N SER A 64 22.79 4.41 15.48
CA SER A 64 22.14 5.58 14.87
C SER A 64 22.66 6.88 15.44
N GLU A 65 22.76 7.00 16.77
CA GLU A 65 23.26 8.20 17.45
C GLU A 65 24.71 8.52 17.09
N HIS A 66 25.53 7.49 16.84
CA HIS A 66 26.92 7.65 16.42
C HIS A 66 27.08 7.92 14.91
N GLY A 67 25.98 7.92 14.14
CA GLY A 67 26.03 8.12 12.69
C GLY A 67 26.57 6.94 11.88
N GLU A 68 26.66 5.76 12.49
CA GLU A 68 27.17 4.52 11.86
C GLU A 68 26.12 3.84 10.97
N ILE A 69 24.85 4.25 11.07
CA ILE A 69 23.74 3.75 10.26
C ILE A 69 23.17 4.90 9.42
N SER A 70 23.14 4.71 8.11
CA SER A 70 22.40 5.58 7.19
C SER A 70 20.98 5.05 6.99
N PHE A 71 19.97 5.86 7.31
CA PHE A 71 18.56 5.57 7.04
C PHE A 71 18.11 6.00 5.63
N ASN A 72 19.05 6.25 4.71
CA ASN A 72 18.72 6.72 3.36
C ASN A 72 17.93 5.68 2.54
N SER A 73 18.05 4.41 2.88
CA SER A 73 17.38 3.30 2.19
C SER A 73 16.63 2.43 3.19
N LEU A 74 15.30 2.45 3.11
CA LEU A 74 14.42 1.62 3.92
C LEU A 74 14.11 0.32 3.18
N PHE A 75 14.68 -0.79 3.63
CA PHE A 75 14.37 -2.13 3.12
C PHE A 75 13.32 -2.77 4.00
N ILE A 76 12.06 -2.74 3.57
CA ILE A 76 10.96 -3.42 4.27
C ILE A 76 10.77 -4.79 3.63
N ASP A 77 11.38 -5.83 4.21
CA ASP A 77 11.07 -7.20 3.82
C ASP A 77 9.72 -7.63 4.44
N GLY A 78 8.92 -8.38 3.68
CA GLY A 78 7.60 -8.85 4.10
C GLY A 78 6.42 -7.90 3.88
N THR A 79 6.63 -6.66 3.41
CA THR A 79 5.48 -5.85 2.96
C THR A 79 5.09 -6.30 1.56
N LYS A 80 4.00 -7.07 1.46
CA LYS A 80 3.24 -7.16 0.20
C LYS A 80 2.65 -5.77 -0.07
N VAL A 81 3.48 -4.87 -0.60
CA VAL A 81 2.96 -3.74 -1.36
C VAL A 81 2.30 -4.41 -2.55
N GLU A 82 0.97 -4.38 -2.63
CA GLU A 82 0.31 -4.76 -3.87
C GLU A 82 0.94 -3.90 -4.95
N ALA A 83 1.74 -4.52 -5.81
CA ALA A 83 2.15 -3.86 -7.03
C ALA A 83 0.85 -3.42 -7.72
N ASN A 84 0.80 -2.18 -8.20
CA ASN A 84 -0.21 -1.76 -9.17
C ASN A 84 0.04 -2.45 -10.54
N ALA A 85 0.27 -3.76 -10.49
CA ALA A 85 0.46 -4.69 -11.56
C ALA A 85 -0.60 -5.78 -11.34
N ASN A 86 -1.86 -5.38 -11.41
CA ASN A 86 -2.96 -6.33 -11.49
C ASN A 86 -2.63 -7.30 -12.64
N ARG A 87 -2.44 -8.58 -12.32
CA ARG A 87 -2.14 -9.68 -13.27
C ARG A 87 -3.20 -9.78 -14.37
N TYR A 88 -4.36 -9.18 -14.14
CA TYR A 88 -5.44 -9.09 -15.10
C TYR A 88 -5.48 -7.78 -15.91
N SER A 89 -4.63 -6.77 -15.69
CA SER A 89 -4.63 -5.51 -16.47
C SER A 89 -4.71 -5.72 -18.00
N LEU A 90 -4.04 -6.76 -18.51
CA LEU A 90 -4.09 -7.15 -19.93
C LEU A 90 -5.36 -7.94 -20.31
N VAL A 91 -5.87 -8.80 -19.41
CA VAL A 91 -7.07 -9.63 -19.63
C VAL A 91 -8.32 -8.74 -19.78
N TRP A 92 -8.38 -7.62 -19.06
CA TRP A 92 -9.54 -6.73 -19.09
C TRP A 92 -9.44 -5.62 -20.13
N LYS A 93 -8.31 -5.45 -20.84
CA LYS A 93 -8.16 -4.37 -21.83
C LYS A 93 -9.28 -4.38 -22.88
N LYS A 94 -9.62 -5.56 -23.43
CA LYS A 94 -10.71 -5.69 -24.40
C LYS A 94 -12.07 -5.35 -23.79
N ALA A 95 -12.31 -5.77 -22.55
CA ALA A 95 -13.55 -5.46 -21.84
C ALA A 95 -13.66 -3.96 -21.52
N ILE A 96 -12.59 -3.34 -21.02
CA ILE A 96 -12.49 -1.91 -20.71
C ILE A 96 -12.71 -1.08 -21.96
N LEU A 97 -12.05 -1.40 -23.08
CA LEU A 97 -12.26 -0.69 -24.35
C LEU A 97 -13.71 -0.81 -24.83
N LYS A 98 -14.30 -2.01 -24.80
CA LYS A 98 -15.70 -2.22 -25.17
C LYS A 98 -16.66 -1.42 -24.28
N GLN A 99 -16.43 -1.42 -22.96
CA GLN A 99 -17.27 -0.67 -22.02
C GLN A 99 -17.07 0.83 -22.14
N GLY A 100 -15.84 1.30 -22.40
CA GLY A 100 -15.51 2.71 -22.62
C GLY A 100 -16.23 3.27 -23.85
N ILE A 101 -16.21 2.55 -24.97
CA ILE A 101 -16.97 2.94 -26.18
C ILE A 101 -18.48 2.98 -25.87
N ARG A 102 -18.99 1.98 -25.16
CA ARG A 102 -20.42 1.94 -24.76
C ARG A 102 -20.79 3.10 -23.84
N LEU A 103 -19.92 3.47 -22.90
CA LEU A 103 -20.10 4.58 -21.98
C LEU A 103 -20.10 5.91 -22.75
N GLN A 104 -19.15 6.12 -23.66
CA GLN A 104 -19.08 7.30 -24.52
C GLN A 104 -20.36 7.48 -25.35
N SER A 105 -20.86 6.42 -25.98
CA SER A 105 -22.11 6.44 -26.74
C SER A 105 -23.31 6.83 -25.86
N LYS A 106 -23.42 6.25 -24.66
CA LYS A 106 -24.50 6.58 -23.71
C LYS A 106 -24.42 8.02 -23.21
N ALA A 107 -23.23 8.46 -22.82
CA ALA A 107 -23.01 9.83 -22.36
C ALA A 107 -23.37 10.84 -23.45
N ARG A 108 -22.98 10.58 -24.71
CA ARG A 108 -23.32 11.45 -25.84
C ARG A 108 -24.80 11.53 -26.05
N LYS A 109 -25.48 10.38 -26.05
CA LYS A 109 -26.93 10.36 -26.20
C LYS A 109 -27.63 11.18 -25.11
N ALA A 110 -27.23 10.99 -23.85
CA ALA A 110 -27.80 11.72 -22.72
C ALA A 110 -27.56 13.24 -22.83
N ILE A 111 -26.34 13.67 -23.13
CA ILE A 111 -26.01 15.10 -23.25
C ILE A 111 -26.74 15.73 -24.45
N THR A 112 -26.83 15.04 -25.59
CA THR A 112 -27.59 15.56 -26.75
C THR A 112 -29.09 15.66 -26.47
N GLU A 113 -29.67 14.73 -25.71
CA GLU A 113 -31.09 14.80 -25.30
C GLU A 113 -31.35 15.98 -24.36
N LEU A 114 -30.41 16.29 -23.46
CA LEU A 114 -30.55 17.38 -22.49
C LEU A 114 -30.19 18.75 -23.08
N PHE A 115 -29.16 18.79 -23.92
CA PHE A 115 -28.57 20.01 -24.47
C PHE A 115 -28.39 19.88 -25.99
N PRO A 116 -29.48 19.94 -26.77
CA PRO A 116 -29.42 19.75 -28.23
C PRO A 116 -28.55 20.78 -28.95
N THR A 117 -28.38 21.97 -28.36
CA THR A 117 -27.59 23.07 -28.90
C THR A 117 -26.09 22.94 -28.64
N TRP A 118 -25.67 22.05 -27.74
CA TRP A 118 -24.26 21.89 -27.39
C TRP A 118 -23.51 21.15 -28.49
N ARG A 119 -22.41 21.73 -28.96
CA ARG A 119 -21.51 21.07 -29.91
C ARG A 119 -20.57 20.15 -29.15
N LEU A 120 -20.83 18.85 -29.23
CA LEU A 120 -20.01 17.83 -28.60
C LEU A 120 -18.85 17.46 -29.51
N GLY A 121 -17.61 17.62 -29.01
CA GLY A 121 -16.40 17.10 -29.67
C GLY A 121 -16.41 15.57 -29.78
N GLU A 122 -15.38 14.95 -30.38
CA GLU A 122 -15.34 13.50 -30.67
C GLU A 122 -15.45 12.60 -29.42
N TYR A 123 -14.91 13.04 -28.29
CA TYR A 123 -14.98 12.35 -27.00
C TYR A 123 -15.58 13.23 -25.92
N ILE A 124 -16.35 12.62 -25.01
CA ILE A 124 -16.84 13.25 -23.81
C ILE A 124 -15.82 13.05 -22.70
N THR A 125 -15.17 14.13 -22.31
CA THR A 125 -14.19 14.18 -21.23
C THR A 125 -14.90 14.43 -19.90
N SER A 126 -14.15 14.25 -18.80
CA SER A 126 -14.62 14.63 -17.46
C SER A 126 -14.95 16.12 -17.36
N GLU A 127 -14.25 16.98 -18.10
CA GLU A 127 -14.52 18.42 -18.14
C GLU A 127 -15.90 18.71 -18.74
N HIS A 128 -16.25 18.07 -19.86
CA HIS A 128 -17.58 18.21 -20.46
C HIS A 128 -18.70 17.79 -19.50
N LEU A 129 -18.49 16.71 -18.74
CA LEU A 129 -19.45 16.24 -17.74
C LEU A 129 -19.55 17.18 -16.55
N SER A 130 -18.42 17.73 -16.10
CA SER A 130 -18.38 18.68 -14.99
C SER A 130 -19.15 19.95 -15.35
N TYR A 131 -18.94 20.46 -16.56
CA TYR A 131 -19.68 21.61 -17.07
C TYR A 131 -21.19 21.33 -17.24
N ALA A 132 -21.55 20.14 -17.71
CA ALA A 132 -22.95 19.70 -17.76
C ALA A 132 -23.60 19.67 -16.38
N LEU A 133 -22.88 19.17 -15.36
CA LEU A 133 -23.37 19.12 -13.99
C LEU A 133 -23.54 20.51 -13.38
N THR A 134 -22.57 21.41 -13.56
CA THR A 134 -22.69 22.79 -13.06
C THR A 134 -23.89 23.50 -13.68
N PHE A 135 -24.09 23.34 -14.99
CA PHE A 135 -25.24 23.93 -15.67
C PHE A 135 -26.58 23.35 -15.17
N LEU A 136 -26.66 22.03 -14.96
CA LEU A 136 -27.85 21.40 -14.41
C LEU A 136 -28.16 21.90 -13.00
N ASP A 137 -27.15 22.08 -12.17
CA ASP A 137 -27.31 22.58 -10.81
C ASP A 137 -27.83 24.03 -10.79
N GLU A 138 -27.28 24.89 -11.64
CA GLU A 138 -27.79 26.26 -11.84
C GLU A 138 -29.26 26.28 -12.29
N GLU A 139 -29.63 25.42 -13.24
CA GLU A 139 -31.01 25.28 -13.72
C GLU A 139 -31.97 24.75 -12.63
N ILE A 140 -31.50 23.84 -11.78
CA ILE A 140 -32.26 23.31 -10.64
C ILE A 140 -32.52 24.42 -9.62
N GLN A 141 -31.50 25.23 -9.30
CA GLN A 141 -31.62 26.35 -8.38
C GLN A 141 -32.56 27.42 -8.94
N ALA A 142 -32.39 27.80 -10.21
CA ALA A 142 -33.21 28.82 -10.88
C ALA A 142 -34.69 28.41 -10.98
N LYS A 143 -34.99 27.12 -11.11
CA LYS A 143 -36.35 26.58 -11.17
C LYS A 143 -36.89 26.13 -9.80
N GLU A 144 -36.14 26.37 -8.73
CA GLU A 144 -36.44 25.94 -7.35
C GLU A 144 -36.89 24.47 -7.25
N ILE A 145 -36.21 23.58 -7.98
CA ILE A 145 -36.61 22.18 -8.07
C ILE A 145 -36.19 21.41 -6.81
N VAL A 146 -37.15 21.00 -6.00
CA VAL A 146 -36.90 20.15 -4.81
C VAL A 146 -36.76 18.68 -5.21
N PHE A 147 -35.60 18.08 -4.91
CA PHE A 147 -35.33 16.66 -5.15
C PHE A 147 -36.27 15.74 -4.35
N VAL A 148 -36.95 14.84 -5.05
CA VAL A 148 -37.81 13.81 -4.45
C VAL A 148 -37.31 12.40 -4.77
N SER A 149 -37.20 11.57 -3.73
CA SER A 149 -36.81 10.16 -3.82
C SER A 149 -37.99 9.23 -3.49
N GLY A 150 -37.93 7.97 -3.96
CA GLY A 150 -38.97 6.96 -3.73
C GLY A 150 -39.90 6.69 -4.92
N LYS A 151 -40.50 5.49 -4.93
CA LYS A 151 -41.27 4.92 -6.06
C LYS A 151 -42.60 5.65 -6.34
N SER A 152 -43.14 6.35 -5.35
CA SER A 152 -44.48 6.98 -5.40
C SER A 152 -44.45 8.50 -5.59
N LYS A 153 -43.28 9.10 -5.85
CA LYS A 153 -43.12 10.55 -6.05
C LYS A 153 -42.95 10.90 -7.53
N ARG A 154 -43.65 11.94 -8.00
CA ARG A 154 -43.55 12.42 -9.39
C ARG A 154 -42.27 13.24 -9.57
N LYS A 155 -41.20 12.59 -10.03
CA LYS A 155 -39.94 13.25 -10.37
C LYS A 155 -40.10 14.14 -11.59
N THR A 156 -39.54 15.34 -11.55
CA THR A 156 -39.45 16.24 -12.72
C THR A 156 -38.54 15.63 -13.79
N PRO A 157 -38.63 16.05 -15.07
CA PRO A 157 -37.78 15.52 -16.14
C PRO A 157 -36.28 15.61 -15.82
N LEU A 158 -35.84 16.75 -15.25
CA LEU A 158 -34.44 17.00 -14.85
C LEU A 158 -33.94 16.05 -13.74
N GLN A 159 -34.84 15.54 -12.88
CA GLN A 159 -34.49 14.61 -11.80
C GLN A 159 -34.44 13.13 -12.22
N ARG A 160 -34.83 12.81 -13.45
CA ARG A 160 -34.84 11.42 -13.98
C ARG A 160 -33.60 11.06 -14.79
N VAL A 161 -32.79 12.07 -15.08
CA VAL A 161 -31.51 11.99 -15.79
C VAL A 161 -30.47 11.34 -14.89
#